data_AF-E3QPT8-F1
#
_entry.id   AF-E3QPT8-F1
#
_cell.length_a   1.000
_cell.length_b   1.000
_cell.length_c   1.000
_cell.angle_alpha   90.00
_cell.angle_beta   90.00
_cell.angle_gamma   90.00
#
_symmetry.space_group_name_H-M   'P 1'
#
loop_
_entity.id
_entity.type
_entity.pdbx_description
1 polymer ?
#
loop_
_entity_poly.entity_id
_entity_poly.type
_entity_poly.pdbx_seq_one_letter_code
_entity_poly.pdbx_strand_id
1 'polypeptide(L)'
;MEDVGDDEGFFIPSRALGYQLIGTFMEHAPTGELYFCTPPDDLSKQIVFHPEQFTQKAWLVFFNYIMLAQASTEEENHANQAEKFPRNVRRALNNSSIFLEPREINVQALSIMAMHGEDYTSPNLSWMIVGHACRQAEALGLHVLPHLDFESHQRSLTLFWLLFIVDESCTLAFGRSPFLPENSYQDVPLPEFSYPVKFQPHTGSHFAGSQTPSKPSQFGAHFFIGGIKLAKIMGSIIEFLSPGPSAFTRHEIKIKLEKWYAETIKILEDTIKAEKNSLTISQLQEMSLGLNSTRFQYLHIVIILLKGDEPSANLRLEAAREAIFLLPTVVSNWSSVYNGVIWHLLYYPFISFFVIFENLVHNHASHSAVTIDQDLQLLSTAVSYFSGLPQYFSN
;
A
#
# COMPACT_ATOMS: atom_id res chain seq x y z
N MET A 1 -38.59 -20.94 -12.23
CA MET A 1 -37.58 -21.83 -12.81
C MET A 1 -36.95 -21.05 -13.94
N GLU A 2 -36.01 -20.20 -13.57
CA GLU A 2 -35.11 -19.52 -14.48
C GLU A 2 -33.74 -20.13 -14.26
N ASP A 3 -33.03 -20.29 -15.36
CA ASP A 3 -31.89 -21.17 -15.58
C ASP A 3 -30.67 -20.74 -14.73
N VAL A 4 -30.56 -21.33 -13.53
CA VAL A 4 -29.33 -21.31 -12.72
C VAL A 4 -28.39 -22.35 -13.32
N GLY A 5 -27.74 -21.98 -14.42
CA GLY A 5 -26.59 -22.70 -14.94
C GLY A 5 -25.40 -22.43 -14.02
N ASP A 6 -25.14 -23.39 -13.14
CA ASP A 6 -23.98 -23.45 -12.26
C ASP A 6 -22.69 -23.48 -13.10
N ASP A 7 -21.99 -22.35 -13.21
CA ASP A 7 -20.70 -22.26 -13.90
C ASP A 7 -19.59 -22.60 -12.88
N GLU A 8 -19.42 -23.91 -12.62
CA GLU A 8 -18.59 -24.44 -11.53
C GLU A 8 -17.05 -24.34 -11.75
N GLY A 9 -16.57 -23.83 -12.89
CA GLY A 9 -15.14 -23.83 -13.24
C GLY A 9 -14.37 -22.53 -12.98
N PHE A 10 -13.07 -22.52 -13.29
CA PHE A 10 -12.36 -21.28 -13.60
C PHE A 10 -12.86 -20.71 -14.94
N PHE A 11 -12.89 -19.38 -15.07
CA PHE A 11 -13.10 -18.75 -16.37
C PHE A 11 -11.87 -18.94 -17.27
N ILE A 12 -12.08 -19.52 -18.44
CA ILE A 12 -11.06 -19.72 -19.48
C ILE A 12 -11.45 -18.87 -20.71
N PRO A 13 -10.64 -17.89 -21.11
CA PRO A 13 -10.96 -17.02 -22.25
C PRO A 13 -10.79 -17.74 -23.60
N SER A 14 -11.36 -17.16 -24.66
CA SER A 14 -11.07 -17.58 -26.03
C SER A 14 -9.58 -17.39 -26.35
N ARG A 15 -9.05 -18.11 -27.35
CA ARG A 15 -7.62 -18.04 -27.68
C ARG A 15 -7.14 -16.63 -28.00
N ALA A 16 -7.92 -15.87 -28.78
CA ALA A 16 -7.58 -14.48 -29.13
C ALA A 16 -7.56 -13.59 -27.88
N LEU A 17 -8.59 -13.70 -27.05
CA LEU A 17 -8.69 -12.93 -25.82
C LEU A 17 -7.59 -13.30 -24.81
N GLY A 18 -7.30 -14.59 -24.65
CA GLY A 18 -6.26 -15.05 -23.72
C GLY A 18 -4.88 -14.50 -24.07
N TYR A 19 -4.50 -14.43 -25.35
CA TYR A 19 -3.24 -13.79 -25.75
C TYR A 19 -3.24 -12.28 -25.57
N GLN A 20 -4.39 -11.61 -25.79
CA GLN A 20 -4.53 -10.19 -25.48
C GLN A 20 -4.30 -9.94 -23.99
N LEU A 21 -4.95 -10.72 -23.12
CA LEU A 21 -4.79 -10.62 -21.66
C LEU A 21 -3.35 -10.89 -21.21
N ILE A 22 -2.66 -11.87 -21.82
CA ILE A 22 -1.23 -12.09 -21.56
C ILE A 22 -0.42 -10.86 -21.96
N GLY A 23 -0.69 -10.26 -23.13
CA GLY A 23 -0.03 -9.04 -23.58
C GLY A 23 -0.22 -7.88 -22.59
N THR A 24 -1.46 -7.60 -22.20
CA THR A 24 -1.79 -6.57 -21.20
C THR A 24 -1.10 -6.84 -19.87
N PHE A 25 -1.12 -8.09 -19.39
CA PHE A 25 -0.43 -8.45 -18.15
C PHE A 25 1.08 -8.19 -18.27
N MET A 26 1.73 -8.53 -19.38
CA MET A 26 3.18 -8.31 -19.56
C MET A 26 3.56 -6.84 -19.66
N GLU A 27 2.66 -5.98 -20.13
CA GLU A 27 2.84 -4.53 -20.14
C GLU A 27 2.81 -3.94 -18.72
N HIS A 28 1.98 -4.49 -17.83
CA HIS A 28 1.75 -3.94 -16.49
C HIS A 28 2.51 -4.66 -15.37
N ALA A 29 2.88 -5.94 -15.53
CA ALA A 29 3.65 -6.67 -14.53
C ALA A 29 4.95 -5.96 -14.08
N PRO A 30 5.69 -5.25 -14.94
CA PRO A 30 6.90 -4.51 -14.54
C PRO A 30 6.66 -3.43 -13.47
N THR A 31 5.44 -2.91 -13.32
CA THR A 31 5.13 -1.90 -12.30
C THR A 31 5.23 -2.47 -10.88
N GLY A 32 5.05 -3.79 -10.77
CA GLY A 32 5.22 -4.57 -9.56
C GLY A 32 6.60 -5.20 -9.37
N GLU A 33 7.54 -5.02 -10.32
CA GLU A 33 8.81 -5.77 -10.40
C GLU A 33 9.69 -5.61 -9.14
N LEU A 34 9.52 -4.51 -8.40
CA LEU A 34 10.21 -4.32 -7.13
C LEU A 34 9.93 -5.49 -6.15
N TYR A 35 8.68 -5.96 -6.11
CA TYR A 35 8.19 -6.95 -5.14
C TYR A 35 7.86 -8.30 -5.79
N PHE A 36 7.48 -8.29 -7.07
CA PHE A 36 6.78 -9.39 -7.73
C PHE A 36 7.58 -9.96 -8.90
N CYS A 37 7.57 -11.29 -9.02
CA CYS A 37 8.17 -11.98 -10.15
C CYS A 37 7.23 -11.97 -11.35
N THR A 38 7.75 -11.70 -12.54
CA THR A 38 6.99 -11.92 -13.78
C THR A 38 7.04 -13.42 -14.14
N PRO A 39 5.89 -14.08 -14.37
CA PRO A 39 5.87 -15.46 -14.81
C PRO A 39 6.49 -15.61 -16.22
N PRO A 40 7.26 -16.68 -16.49
CA PRO A 40 7.70 -17.00 -17.84
C PRO A 40 6.53 -17.14 -18.85
N ASP A 41 6.81 -16.98 -20.15
CA ASP A 41 5.79 -17.00 -21.22
C ASP A 41 4.96 -18.30 -21.27
N ASP A 42 5.60 -19.44 -21.04
CA ASP A 42 4.97 -20.74 -20.98
C ASP A 42 4.07 -20.87 -19.75
N LEU A 43 4.49 -20.30 -18.63
CA LEU A 43 3.71 -20.25 -17.40
C LEU A 43 2.47 -19.37 -17.57
N SER A 44 2.62 -18.23 -18.23
CA SER A 44 1.52 -17.30 -18.53
C SER A 44 0.42 -17.95 -19.37
N LYS A 45 0.80 -18.78 -20.36
CA LYS A 45 -0.16 -19.57 -21.14
C LYS A 45 -0.89 -20.61 -20.28
N GLN A 46 -0.18 -21.26 -19.36
CA GLN A 46 -0.81 -22.23 -18.44
C GLN A 46 -1.78 -21.56 -17.47
N ILE A 47 -1.40 -20.40 -16.92
CA ILE A 47 -2.24 -19.59 -16.03
C ILE A 47 -3.58 -19.25 -16.71
N VAL A 48 -3.53 -18.82 -17.97
CA VAL A 48 -4.71 -18.34 -18.70
C VAL A 48 -5.56 -19.47 -19.29
N PHE A 49 -4.94 -20.48 -19.91
CA PHE A 49 -5.67 -21.51 -20.66
C PHE A 49 -5.89 -22.81 -19.88
N HIS A 50 -5.11 -23.08 -18.84
CA HIS A 50 -5.16 -24.33 -18.07
C HIS A 50 -5.15 -24.10 -16.53
N PRO A 51 -5.98 -23.17 -16.00
CA PRO A 51 -5.93 -22.77 -14.59
C PRO A 51 -6.22 -23.90 -13.61
N GLU A 52 -7.02 -24.91 -13.98
CA GLU A 52 -7.35 -26.05 -13.12
C GLU A 52 -6.16 -26.96 -12.84
N GLN A 53 -5.36 -27.25 -13.88
CA GLN A 53 -4.21 -28.16 -13.80
C GLN A 53 -3.01 -27.54 -13.10
N PHE A 54 -3.03 -26.22 -12.93
CA PHE A 54 -1.91 -25.46 -12.39
C PHE A 54 -1.78 -25.65 -10.86
N THR A 55 -0.63 -26.11 -10.37
CA THR A 55 -0.45 -26.45 -8.95
C THR A 55 -0.24 -25.22 -8.06
N GLN A 56 0.50 -24.22 -8.53
CA GLN A 56 0.84 -23.01 -7.78
C GLN A 56 -0.24 -21.93 -7.94
N LYS A 57 -1.40 -22.13 -7.31
CA LYS A 57 -2.59 -21.27 -7.49
C LYS A 57 -2.35 -19.77 -7.17
N ALA A 58 -1.32 -19.42 -6.41
CA ALA A 58 -0.95 -18.02 -6.17
C ALA A 58 -0.61 -17.23 -7.45
N TRP A 59 -0.08 -17.87 -8.50
CA TRP A 59 0.10 -17.19 -9.79
C TRP A 59 -1.24 -16.80 -10.46
N LEU A 60 -2.29 -17.62 -10.26
CA LEU A 60 -3.62 -17.28 -10.74
C LEU A 60 -4.16 -16.06 -9.99
N VAL A 61 -3.95 -16.01 -8.67
CA VAL A 61 -4.30 -14.83 -7.85
C VAL A 61 -3.58 -13.60 -8.38
N PHE A 62 -2.26 -13.68 -8.56
CA PHE A 62 -1.45 -12.56 -9.04
C PHE A 62 -1.90 -12.06 -10.42
N PHE A 63 -2.04 -12.96 -11.40
CA PHE A 63 -2.45 -12.60 -12.76
C PHE A 63 -3.84 -11.93 -12.77
N ASN A 64 -4.83 -12.56 -12.15
CA ASN A 64 -6.21 -12.05 -12.16
C ASN A 64 -6.30 -10.73 -11.38
N TYR A 65 -5.49 -10.57 -10.33
CA TYR A 65 -5.43 -9.32 -9.58
C TYR A 65 -4.87 -8.15 -10.42
N ILE A 66 -3.74 -8.36 -11.11
CA ILE A 66 -3.17 -7.34 -12.00
C ILE A 66 -4.17 -6.96 -13.09
N MET A 67 -4.87 -7.94 -13.68
CA MET A 67 -5.90 -7.67 -14.68
C MET A 67 -7.08 -6.89 -14.12
N LEU A 68 -7.51 -7.16 -12.88
CA LEU A 68 -8.56 -6.40 -12.21
C LEU A 68 -8.15 -4.93 -12.01
N ALA A 69 -6.92 -4.70 -11.53
CA ALA A 69 -6.39 -3.36 -11.34
C ALA A 69 -6.35 -2.55 -12.65
N GLN A 70 -6.12 -3.20 -13.80
CA GLN A 70 -6.19 -2.54 -15.11
C GLN A 70 -7.62 -2.35 -15.60
N ALA A 71 -8.51 -3.33 -15.39
CA ALA A 71 -9.90 -3.25 -15.82
C ALA A 71 -10.64 -2.06 -15.19
N SER A 72 -10.32 -1.70 -13.94
CA SER A 72 -10.89 -0.51 -13.27
C SER A 72 -10.38 0.83 -13.83
N THR A 73 -9.46 0.82 -14.79
CA THR A 73 -8.85 2.03 -15.38
C THR A 73 -9.23 2.26 -16.85
N GLU A 74 -9.72 1.22 -17.55
CA GLU A 74 -10.09 1.28 -18.97
C GLU A 74 -11.63 1.23 -19.15
N GLU A 75 -12.25 2.40 -19.39
CA GLU A 75 -13.71 2.57 -19.35
C GLU A 75 -14.52 1.83 -20.45
N GLU A 76 -13.93 1.34 -21.55
CA GLU A 76 -14.73 0.82 -22.69
C GLU A 76 -14.46 -0.62 -23.16
N ASN A 77 -13.28 -1.22 -22.96
CA ASN A 77 -12.95 -2.54 -23.57
C ASN A 77 -12.96 -3.74 -22.59
N HIS A 78 -12.73 -3.53 -21.29
CA HIS A 78 -12.59 -4.61 -20.31
C HIS A 78 -13.76 -4.75 -19.33
N ALA A 79 -14.75 -3.84 -19.36
CA ALA A 79 -15.93 -3.88 -18.49
C ALA A 79 -16.69 -5.23 -18.55
N ASN A 80 -16.77 -5.86 -19.73
CA ASN A 80 -17.39 -7.19 -19.91
C ASN A 80 -16.56 -8.37 -19.37
N GLN A 81 -15.39 -8.12 -18.77
CA GLN A 81 -14.46 -9.12 -18.24
C GLN A 81 -14.10 -8.89 -16.77
N ALA A 82 -14.36 -7.69 -16.25
CA ALA A 82 -14.07 -7.30 -14.88
C ALA A 82 -14.65 -8.30 -13.87
N GLU A 83 -15.87 -8.80 -14.05
CA GLU A 83 -16.51 -9.78 -13.14
C GLU A 83 -15.83 -11.17 -13.13
N LYS A 84 -15.03 -11.50 -14.14
CA LYS A 84 -14.46 -12.84 -14.34
C LYS A 84 -13.14 -13.04 -13.57
N PHE A 85 -12.34 -11.99 -13.43
CA PHE A 85 -11.10 -12.03 -12.64
C PHE A 85 -11.36 -12.28 -11.13
N PRO A 86 -12.33 -11.59 -10.47
CA PRO A 86 -12.82 -11.89 -9.13
C PRO A 86 -13.13 -13.36 -8.89
N ARG A 87 -13.87 -13.98 -9.83
CA ARG A 87 -14.26 -15.38 -9.75
C ARG A 87 -13.03 -16.30 -9.74
N ASN A 88 -12.07 -16.05 -10.63
CA ASN A 88 -10.84 -16.81 -10.70
C ASN A 88 -9.98 -16.66 -9.44
N VAL A 89 -9.89 -15.45 -8.87
CA VAL A 89 -9.20 -15.21 -7.59
C VAL A 89 -9.86 -16.04 -6.48
N ARG A 90 -11.19 -15.94 -6.30
CA ARG A 90 -11.93 -16.70 -5.26
C ARG A 90 -11.72 -18.22 -5.41
N ARG A 91 -11.76 -18.74 -6.63
CA ARG A 91 -11.50 -20.16 -6.93
C ARG A 91 -10.06 -20.56 -6.59
N ALA A 92 -9.07 -19.74 -6.93
CA ALA A 92 -7.67 -20.00 -6.60
C ALA A 92 -7.45 -20.05 -5.08
N LEU A 93 -8.12 -19.18 -4.32
CA LEU A 93 -8.04 -19.12 -2.85
C LEU A 93 -8.66 -20.32 -2.14
N ASN A 94 -9.52 -21.10 -2.80
CA ASN A 94 -9.98 -22.38 -2.24
C ASN A 94 -8.85 -23.41 -2.09
N ASN A 95 -7.69 -23.20 -2.73
CA ASN A 95 -6.54 -24.04 -2.52
C ASN A 95 -5.76 -23.60 -1.26
N SER A 96 -5.87 -24.41 -0.21
CA SER A 96 -5.19 -24.18 1.06
C SER A 96 -3.66 -24.07 0.97
N SER A 97 -3.01 -24.59 -0.08
CA SER A 97 -1.55 -24.51 -0.24
C SER A 97 -1.04 -23.08 -0.31
N ILE A 98 -1.86 -22.12 -0.78
CA ILE A 98 -1.52 -20.69 -0.78
C ILE A 98 -1.21 -20.20 0.64
N PHE A 99 -1.96 -20.68 1.64
CA PHE A 99 -1.83 -20.24 3.03
C PHE A 99 -0.90 -21.11 3.85
N LEU A 100 -0.75 -22.39 3.48
CA LEU A 100 -0.09 -23.41 4.30
C LEU A 100 1.32 -23.79 3.84
N GLU A 101 1.67 -23.56 2.56
CA GLU A 101 2.99 -23.92 2.03
C GLU A 101 3.83 -22.65 1.78
N PRO A 102 4.94 -22.44 2.50
CA PRO A 102 5.81 -21.30 2.24
C PRO A 102 6.39 -21.33 0.82
N ARG A 103 6.04 -20.34 0.01
CA ARG A 103 6.60 -20.11 -1.34
C ARG A 103 6.66 -18.61 -1.61
N GLU A 104 7.70 -18.14 -2.31
CA GLU A 104 7.85 -16.70 -2.61
C GLU A 104 6.61 -16.14 -3.34
N ILE A 105 6.06 -16.87 -4.32
CA ILE A 105 4.84 -16.46 -5.01
C ILE A 105 3.60 -16.40 -4.11
N ASN A 106 3.52 -17.27 -3.09
CA ASN A 106 2.43 -17.22 -2.12
C ASN A 106 2.54 -15.95 -1.28
N VAL A 107 3.75 -15.61 -0.81
CA VAL A 107 4.01 -14.34 -0.12
C VAL A 107 3.62 -13.15 -0.99
N GLN A 108 4.07 -13.12 -2.25
CA GLN A 108 3.73 -12.08 -3.23
C GLN A 108 2.22 -11.91 -3.43
N ALA A 109 1.49 -13.00 -3.66
CA ALA A 109 0.04 -12.97 -3.85
C ALA A 109 -0.70 -12.53 -2.58
N LEU A 110 -0.29 -13.03 -1.40
CA LEU A 110 -0.88 -12.63 -0.12
C LEU A 110 -0.63 -11.14 0.17
N SER A 111 0.57 -10.62 -0.10
CA SER A 111 0.88 -9.18 0.06
C SER A 111 -0.04 -8.30 -0.77
N ILE A 112 -0.24 -8.63 -2.05
CA ILE A 112 -1.12 -7.87 -2.95
C ILE A 112 -2.56 -7.88 -2.43
N MET A 113 -3.07 -9.06 -2.06
CA MET A 113 -4.43 -9.16 -1.51
C MET A 113 -4.59 -8.40 -0.20
N ALA A 114 -3.57 -8.36 0.66
CA ALA A 114 -3.63 -7.61 1.91
C ALA A 114 -3.68 -6.09 1.70
N MET A 115 -2.95 -5.58 0.70
CA MET A 115 -2.85 -4.15 0.44
C MET A 115 -4.01 -3.62 -0.38
N HIS A 116 -4.59 -4.46 -1.24
CA HIS A 116 -5.45 -4.03 -2.32
C HIS A 116 -6.68 -4.94 -2.55
N GLY A 117 -6.90 -5.98 -1.74
CA GLY A 117 -8.00 -6.94 -1.90
C GLY A 117 -9.39 -6.44 -1.47
N GLU A 118 -9.70 -5.16 -1.63
CA GLU A 118 -10.83 -4.48 -0.99
C GLU A 118 -12.20 -5.05 -1.36
N ASP A 119 -12.35 -5.54 -2.58
CA ASP A 119 -13.54 -6.26 -3.04
C ASP A 119 -13.77 -7.61 -2.32
N TYR A 120 -12.75 -8.09 -1.59
CA TYR A 120 -12.74 -9.42 -0.96
C TYR A 120 -12.38 -9.39 0.52
N THR A 121 -11.77 -8.32 1.03
CA THR A 121 -11.15 -8.33 2.36
C THR A 121 -11.64 -7.19 3.23
N SER A 122 -12.36 -7.56 4.29
CA SER A 122 -12.49 -6.67 5.45
C SER A 122 -11.10 -6.37 6.04
N PRO A 123 -10.89 -5.23 6.69
CA PRO A 123 -9.61 -4.89 7.34
C PRO A 123 -9.05 -5.98 8.26
N ASN A 124 -9.95 -6.68 8.96
CA ASN A 124 -9.57 -7.84 9.79
C ASN A 124 -9.03 -9.01 8.96
N LEU A 125 -9.64 -9.29 7.81
CA LEU A 125 -9.19 -10.34 6.90
C LEU A 125 -7.84 -9.96 6.29
N SER A 126 -7.64 -8.70 5.93
CA SER A 126 -6.36 -8.20 5.40
C SER A 126 -5.25 -8.34 6.43
N TRP A 127 -5.50 -7.99 7.69
CA TRP A 127 -4.54 -8.27 8.78
C TRP A 127 -4.22 -9.76 8.92
N MET A 128 -5.21 -10.65 8.80
CA MET A 128 -4.95 -12.10 8.81
C MET A 128 -4.09 -12.53 7.62
N ILE A 129 -4.33 -12.00 6.43
CA ILE A 129 -3.55 -12.27 5.22
C ILE A 129 -2.11 -11.77 5.37
N VAL A 130 -1.90 -10.56 5.92
CA VAL A 130 -0.57 -10.04 6.29
C VAL A 130 0.13 -11.03 7.21
N GLY A 131 -0.55 -11.49 8.27
CA GLY A 131 0.02 -12.49 9.19
C GLY A 131 0.45 -13.79 8.51
N HIS A 132 -0.33 -14.28 7.54
CA HIS A 132 0.08 -15.44 6.73
C HIS A 132 1.31 -15.14 5.87
N ALA A 133 1.35 -13.98 5.22
CA ALA A 133 2.48 -13.56 4.40
C ALA A 133 3.76 -13.40 5.23
N CYS A 134 3.68 -12.74 6.39
CA CYS A 134 4.80 -12.57 7.34
C CYS A 134 5.36 -13.93 7.77
N ARG A 135 4.51 -14.85 8.23
CA ARG A 135 4.96 -16.19 8.66
C ARG A 135 5.62 -16.99 7.55
N GLN A 136 5.12 -16.89 6.32
CA GLN A 136 5.75 -17.54 5.17
C GLN A 136 7.08 -16.88 4.80
N ALA A 137 7.16 -15.54 4.85
CA ALA A 137 8.40 -14.80 4.62
C ALA A 137 9.49 -15.17 5.64
N GLU A 138 9.13 -15.34 6.90
CA GLU A 138 10.05 -15.84 7.94
C GLU A 138 10.47 -17.29 7.68
N ALA A 139 9.52 -18.18 7.34
CA ALA A 139 9.82 -19.58 7.06
C ALA A 139 10.74 -19.77 5.85
N LEU A 140 10.63 -18.88 4.84
CA LEU A 140 11.53 -18.82 3.69
C LEU A 140 12.83 -18.08 4.00
N GLY A 141 12.91 -17.41 5.16
CA GLY A 141 14.04 -16.59 5.60
C GLY A 141 14.37 -15.44 4.66
N LEU A 142 13.36 -14.75 4.11
CA LEU A 142 13.54 -13.63 3.17
C LEU A 142 14.40 -12.48 3.73
N HIS A 143 14.52 -12.39 5.06
CA HIS A 143 15.29 -11.39 5.80
C HIS A 143 16.75 -11.76 6.05
N VAL A 144 17.14 -13.03 5.84
CA VAL A 144 18.50 -13.52 6.15
C VAL A 144 19.16 -14.23 4.98
N LEU A 145 18.40 -14.92 4.12
CA LEU A 145 19.00 -15.80 3.12
C LEU A 145 19.67 -15.00 1.99
N PRO A 146 20.99 -15.15 1.78
CA PRO A 146 21.60 -14.77 0.53
C PRO A 146 21.12 -15.76 -0.54
N HIS A 147 20.34 -15.26 -1.50
CA HIS A 147 20.06 -16.02 -2.72
C HIS A 147 21.34 -16.14 -3.55
N LEU A 148 21.40 -17.15 -4.43
CA LEU A 148 22.58 -17.39 -5.28
C LEU A 148 22.83 -16.24 -6.27
N ASP A 149 21.81 -15.47 -6.60
CA ASP A 149 21.87 -14.30 -7.47
C ASP A 149 21.42 -13.01 -6.76
N PHE A 150 22.03 -11.89 -7.18
CA PHE A 150 21.78 -10.55 -6.64
C PHE A 150 20.30 -10.17 -6.72
N GLU A 151 19.65 -10.43 -7.86
CA GLU A 151 18.29 -9.99 -8.13
C GLU A 151 17.28 -10.66 -7.19
N SER A 152 17.37 -11.98 -7.04
CA SER A 152 16.50 -12.72 -6.12
C SER A 152 16.73 -12.31 -4.66
N HIS A 153 17.98 -12.03 -4.27
CA HIS A 153 18.27 -11.57 -2.91
C HIS A 153 17.64 -10.21 -2.63
N GLN A 154 17.83 -9.23 -3.53
CA GLN A 154 17.26 -7.89 -3.35
C GLN A 154 15.73 -7.91 -3.40
N ARG A 155 15.12 -8.75 -4.24
CA ARG A 155 13.66 -8.94 -4.28
C ARG A 155 13.12 -9.49 -2.98
N SER A 156 13.71 -10.57 -2.46
CA SER A 156 13.31 -11.17 -1.18
C SER A 156 13.42 -10.18 -0.03
N LEU A 157 14.53 -9.45 0.05
CA LEU A 157 14.75 -8.43 1.07
C LEU A 157 13.73 -7.30 0.96
N THR A 158 13.43 -6.86 -0.27
CA THR A 158 12.42 -5.84 -0.53
C THR A 158 11.01 -6.31 -0.18
N LEU A 159 10.65 -7.55 -0.51
CA LEU A 159 9.36 -8.15 -0.15
C LEU A 159 9.19 -8.29 1.36
N PHE A 160 10.26 -8.67 2.08
CA PHE A 160 10.27 -8.66 3.53
C PHE A 160 10.01 -7.26 4.10
N TRP A 161 10.71 -6.25 3.60
CA TRP A 161 10.53 -4.87 4.06
C TRP A 161 9.17 -4.27 3.72
N LEU A 162 8.58 -4.65 2.58
CA LEU A 162 7.19 -4.32 2.26
C LEU A 162 6.24 -4.86 3.33
N LEU A 163 6.37 -6.14 3.69
CA LEU A 163 5.56 -6.76 4.73
C LEU A 163 5.77 -6.10 6.10
N PHE A 164 7.01 -5.76 6.44
CA PHE A 164 7.32 -5.01 7.66
C PHE A 164 6.60 -3.66 7.70
N ILE A 165 6.64 -2.88 6.60
CA ILE A 165 5.92 -1.60 6.50
C ILE A 165 4.41 -1.79 6.71
N VAL A 166 3.82 -2.79 6.03
CA VAL A 166 2.39 -3.07 6.09
C VAL A 166 1.97 -3.55 7.49
N ASP A 167 2.74 -4.43 8.11
CA ASP A 167 2.46 -4.96 9.45
C ASP A 167 2.50 -3.86 10.53
N GLU A 168 3.56 -3.06 10.58
CA GLU A 168 3.69 -1.95 11.54
C GLU A 168 2.56 -0.91 11.36
N SER A 169 2.20 -0.64 10.10
CA SER A 169 1.07 0.20 9.74
C SER A 169 -0.27 -0.35 10.23
N CYS A 170 -0.55 -1.63 9.97
CA CYS A 170 -1.77 -2.29 10.44
C CYS A 170 -1.85 -2.36 11.96
N THR A 171 -0.70 -2.58 12.61
CA THR A 171 -0.59 -2.67 14.05
C THR A 171 -0.99 -1.34 14.72
N LEU A 172 -0.50 -0.21 14.20
CA LEU A 172 -0.92 1.12 14.64
C LEU A 172 -2.39 1.41 14.32
N ALA A 173 -2.87 1.06 13.12
CA ALA A 173 -4.25 1.31 12.70
C ALA A 173 -5.28 0.53 13.54
N PHE A 174 -4.99 -0.74 13.84
CA PHE A 174 -5.92 -1.66 14.48
C PHE A 174 -5.68 -1.85 15.98
N GLY A 175 -4.59 -1.31 16.53
CA GLY A 175 -4.22 -1.46 17.94
C GLY A 175 -3.92 -2.91 18.33
N ARG A 176 -3.20 -3.65 17.46
CA ARG A 176 -2.83 -5.06 17.66
C ARG A 176 -1.35 -5.20 18.00
N SER A 177 -0.88 -6.43 18.17
CA SER A 177 0.55 -6.73 18.24
C SER A 177 1.09 -6.98 16.82
N PRO A 178 2.32 -6.55 16.52
CA PRO A 178 2.94 -6.78 15.21
C PRO A 178 3.31 -8.25 15.05
N PHE A 179 3.27 -8.74 13.81
CA PHE A 179 3.81 -10.05 13.44
C PHE A 179 5.34 -10.03 13.33
N LEU A 180 5.91 -8.92 12.86
CA LEU A 180 7.33 -8.71 12.63
C LEU A 180 7.86 -7.62 13.57
N PRO A 181 8.04 -7.88 14.87
CA PRO A 181 8.42 -6.85 15.83
C PRO A 181 9.79 -6.22 15.51
N GLU A 182 9.85 -4.89 15.47
CA GLU A 182 11.05 -4.11 15.11
C GLU A 182 12.34 -4.56 15.81
N ASN A 183 12.26 -4.85 17.11
CA ASN A 183 13.41 -5.27 17.92
C ASN A 183 14.08 -6.57 17.44
N SER A 184 13.36 -7.42 16.71
CA SER A 184 13.85 -8.71 16.20
C SER A 184 14.50 -8.56 14.83
N TYR A 185 14.26 -7.45 14.13
CA TYR A 185 14.74 -7.21 12.76
C TYR A 185 15.51 -5.90 12.61
N GLN A 186 15.95 -5.29 13.71
CA GLN A 186 16.75 -4.07 13.72
C GLN A 186 18.00 -4.17 12.82
N ASP A 187 18.64 -5.35 12.81
CA ASP A 187 19.91 -5.66 12.14
C ASP A 187 19.75 -6.16 10.70
N VAL A 188 18.51 -6.35 10.22
CA VAL A 188 18.26 -6.73 8.83
C VAL A 188 18.75 -5.60 7.91
N PRO A 189 19.55 -5.89 6.88
CA PRO A 189 20.06 -4.86 5.98
C PRO A 189 18.92 -4.25 5.16
N LEU A 190 19.08 -2.97 4.79
CA LEU A 190 18.23 -2.37 3.77
C LEU A 190 18.60 -2.91 2.38
N PRO A 191 17.66 -2.95 1.42
CA PRO A 191 17.98 -3.23 0.04
C PRO A 191 19.03 -2.24 -0.51
N GLU A 192 19.89 -2.72 -1.39
CA GLU A 192 20.83 -1.84 -2.09
C GLU A 192 20.05 -0.81 -2.90
N PHE A 193 20.37 0.47 -2.73
CA PHE A 193 19.58 1.58 -3.30
C PHE A 193 19.36 1.47 -4.82
N SER A 194 20.28 0.83 -5.55
CA SER A 194 20.17 0.57 -6.99
C SER A 194 18.97 -0.32 -7.35
N TYR A 195 18.52 -1.19 -6.45
CA TYR A 195 17.42 -2.12 -6.71
C TYR A 195 16.03 -1.47 -6.56
N PRO A 196 15.70 -0.71 -5.49
CA PRO A 196 14.44 0.03 -5.39
C PRO A 196 14.22 1.10 -6.45
N VAL A 197 15.22 1.44 -7.28
CA VAL A 197 15.03 2.25 -8.48
C VAL A 197 14.07 1.56 -9.47
N LYS A 198 13.78 0.25 -9.35
CA LYS A 198 12.69 -0.39 -10.11
C LYS A 198 11.30 0.15 -9.77
N PHE A 199 11.12 0.82 -8.62
CA PHE A 199 9.84 1.42 -8.23
C PHE A 199 9.64 2.76 -8.95
N GLN A 200 9.01 2.70 -10.12
CA GLN A 200 8.83 3.85 -11.00
C GLN A 200 7.39 4.36 -10.96
N PRO A 201 7.15 5.68 -11.04
CA PRO A 201 5.81 6.21 -11.32
C PRO A 201 5.32 5.66 -12.66
N HIS A 202 4.03 5.36 -12.80
CA HIS A 202 3.51 4.84 -14.05
C HIS A 202 3.67 5.86 -15.18
N THR A 203 4.07 5.35 -16.34
CA THR A 203 3.97 6.06 -17.62
C THR A 203 2.60 5.73 -18.18
N GLY A 204 1.64 6.66 -18.14
CA GLY A 204 0.29 6.39 -18.66
C GLY A 204 0.30 5.71 -20.04
N SER A 205 -0.47 4.63 -20.18
CA SER A 205 -0.52 3.72 -21.35
C SER A 205 -0.96 4.40 -22.67
N HIS A 206 -1.47 5.64 -22.62
CA HIS A 206 -1.95 6.35 -23.81
C HIS A 206 -0.85 6.92 -24.71
N PHE A 207 0.42 6.93 -24.29
CA PHE A 207 1.50 7.47 -25.11
C PHE A 207 2.75 6.59 -25.10
N ALA A 208 2.61 5.35 -25.59
CA ALA A 208 3.72 4.53 -26.09
C ALA A 208 4.37 5.12 -27.38
N GLY A 209 4.48 6.45 -27.45
CA GLY A 209 5.05 7.20 -28.57
C GLY A 209 6.11 8.23 -28.16
N SER A 210 6.36 8.45 -26.87
CA SER A 210 7.35 9.43 -26.42
C SER A 210 8.39 8.80 -25.49
N GLN A 211 9.61 8.69 -26.03
CA GLN A 211 10.91 8.56 -25.36
C GLN A 211 10.86 7.96 -23.94
N THR A 212 11.29 6.70 -23.81
CA THR A 212 11.77 6.15 -22.55
C THR A 212 12.63 7.21 -21.84
N PRO A 213 12.33 7.57 -20.58
CA PRO A 213 13.19 8.49 -19.82
C PRO A 213 14.64 7.98 -19.91
N SER A 214 15.58 8.83 -20.31
CA SER A 214 16.99 8.40 -20.48
C SER A 214 17.62 7.89 -19.17
N LYS A 215 16.95 8.14 -18.03
CA LYS A 215 17.32 7.69 -16.70
C LYS A 215 16.06 7.39 -15.87
N PRO A 216 16.01 6.25 -15.15
CA PRO A 216 14.91 5.97 -14.22
C PRO A 216 14.87 6.97 -13.06
N SER A 217 13.67 7.28 -12.58
CA SER A 217 13.44 8.15 -11.42
C SER A 217 14.03 7.53 -10.16
N GLN A 218 14.59 8.36 -9.28
CA GLN A 218 15.07 7.92 -7.96
C GLN A 218 14.00 8.05 -6.87
N PHE A 219 12.82 8.60 -7.19
CA PHE A 219 11.79 8.92 -6.22
C PHE A 219 11.28 7.68 -5.48
N GLY A 220 10.89 6.63 -6.20
CA GLY A 220 10.34 5.42 -5.57
C GLY A 220 11.35 4.73 -4.65
N ALA A 221 12.64 4.77 -4.99
CA ALA A 221 13.70 4.25 -4.12
C ALA A 221 13.77 5.04 -2.79
N HIS A 222 13.75 6.37 -2.86
CA HIS A 222 13.74 7.22 -1.67
C HIS A 222 12.45 7.05 -0.85
N PHE A 223 11.31 6.96 -1.51
CA PHE A 223 10.00 6.73 -0.89
C PHE A 223 9.97 5.41 -0.14
N PHE A 224 10.40 4.31 -0.77
CA PHE A 224 10.40 2.98 -0.15
C PHE A 224 11.36 2.90 1.04
N ILE A 225 12.61 3.37 0.88
CA ILE A 225 13.58 3.39 1.98
C ILE A 225 13.12 4.32 3.13
N GLY A 226 12.50 5.45 2.80
CA GLY A 226 11.86 6.34 3.76
C GLY A 226 10.74 5.63 4.55
N GLY A 227 9.91 4.86 3.85
CA GLY A 227 8.86 4.02 4.44
C GLY A 227 9.39 2.97 5.42
N ILE A 228 10.48 2.28 5.08
CA ILE A 228 11.12 1.31 6.01
C ILE A 228 11.55 2.02 7.30
N LYS A 229 12.21 3.17 7.17
CA LYS A 229 12.68 3.95 8.33
C LYS A 229 11.50 4.43 9.18
N LEU A 230 10.40 4.83 8.56
CA LEU A 230 9.18 5.19 9.28
C LEU A 230 8.61 3.99 10.03
N ALA A 231 8.52 2.82 9.40
CA ALA A 231 8.02 1.60 10.01
C ALA A 231 8.84 1.20 11.25
N LYS A 232 10.16 1.39 11.23
CA LYS A 232 10.99 1.18 12.44
C LYS A 232 10.61 2.14 13.58
N ILE A 233 10.31 3.40 13.26
CA ILE A 233 9.82 4.38 14.25
C ILE A 233 8.42 3.99 14.75
N MET A 234 7.54 3.49 13.86
CA MET A 234 6.24 2.94 14.24
C MET A 234 6.39 1.79 15.25
N GLY A 235 7.34 0.87 15.04
CA GLY A 235 7.65 -0.20 15.99
C GLY A 235 8.05 0.33 17.37
N SER A 236 8.89 1.38 17.43
CA SER A 236 9.22 2.05 18.70
C SER A 236 7.98 2.66 19.38
N ILE A 237 7.02 3.16 18.60
CA ILE A 237 5.75 3.70 19.12
C ILE A 237 4.86 2.59 19.65
N ILE A 238 4.76 1.48 18.93
CA ILE A 238 3.99 0.31 19.34
C ILE A 238 4.52 -0.25 20.66
N GLU A 239 5.84 -0.34 20.82
CA GLU A 239 6.46 -0.71 22.10
C GLU A 239 6.11 0.31 23.20
N PHE A 240 6.22 1.60 22.92
CA PHE A 240 5.89 2.66 23.87
C PHE A 240 4.41 2.64 24.32
N LEU A 241 3.50 2.31 23.41
CA LEU A 241 2.06 2.21 23.68
C LEU A 241 1.67 0.88 24.34
N SER A 242 2.54 -0.12 24.30
CA SER A 242 2.27 -1.44 24.88
C SER A 242 2.29 -1.41 26.40
N PRO A 243 1.49 -2.25 27.09
CA PRO A 243 1.52 -2.32 28.55
C PRO A 243 2.88 -2.81 29.06
N GLY A 244 3.57 -2.00 29.86
CA GLY A 244 4.83 -2.39 30.48
C GLY A 244 5.87 -1.27 30.49
N PRO A 245 7.09 -1.54 30.99
CA PRO A 245 8.21 -0.62 30.83
C PRO A 245 8.60 -0.56 29.35
N SER A 246 8.62 0.65 28.79
CA SER A 246 9.09 0.92 27.43
C SER A 246 10.58 1.26 27.45
N ALA A 247 11.35 0.75 26.48
CA ALA A 247 12.73 1.19 26.28
C ALA A 247 12.83 2.63 25.73
N PHE A 248 11.72 3.15 25.19
CA PHE A 248 11.65 4.46 24.57
C PHE A 248 10.76 5.42 25.35
N THR A 249 11.18 6.69 25.39
CA THR A 249 10.34 7.79 25.87
C THR A 249 9.61 8.47 24.70
N ARG A 250 8.45 9.07 24.97
CA ARG A 250 7.72 9.91 24.01
C ARG A 250 8.63 10.97 23.37
N HIS A 251 9.51 11.58 24.16
CA HIS A 251 10.42 12.63 23.70
C HIS A 251 11.45 12.11 22.69
N GLU A 252 12.08 10.97 22.97
CA GLU A 252 13.05 10.36 22.05
C GLU A 252 12.41 9.95 20.72
N ILE A 253 11.22 9.35 20.78
CA ILE A 253 10.46 8.98 19.58
C ILE A 253 10.12 10.24 18.77
N LYS A 254 9.63 11.29 19.43
CA LYS A 254 9.29 12.56 18.78
C LYS A 254 10.49 13.13 18.02
N ILE A 255 11.67 13.18 18.64
CA ILE A 255 12.90 13.65 17.98
C ILE A 255 13.25 12.79 16.77
N LYS A 256 13.17 11.46 16.88
CA LYS A 256 13.44 10.53 15.76
C LYS A 256 12.47 10.78 14.61
N LEU A 257 11.18 10.93 14.92
CA LEU A 257 10.11 11.15 13.94
C LEU A 257 10.26 12.51 13.22
N GLU A 258 10.50 13.59 13.96
CA GLU A 258 10.71 14.93 13.39
C GLU A 258 11.95 14.98 12.49
N LYS A 259 13.05 14.34 12.92
CA LYS A 259 14.27 14.22 12.12
C LYS A 259 13.99 13.44 10.82
N TRP A 260 13.36 12.27 10.92
CA TRP A 260 13.01 11.46 9.76
C TRP A 260 12.12 12.24 8.79
N TYR A 261 11.12 12.97 9.30
CA TYR A 261 10.20 13.75 8.48
C TYR A 261 10.93 14.85 7.71
N ALA A 262 11.74 15.65 8.40
CA ALA A 262 12.51 16.73 7.78
C ALA A 262 13.47 16.21 6.70
N GLU A 263 14.17 15.10 6.95
CA GLU A 263 15.09 14.49 5.99
C GLU A 263 14.36 13.89 4.79
N THR A 264 13.29 13.13 5.03
CA THR A 264 12.56 12.38 3.99
C THR A 264 11.79 13.31 3.07
N ILE A 265 11.04 14.26 3.61
CA ILE A 265 10.28 15.22 2.81
C ILE A 265 11.21 16.06 1.93
N LYS A 266 12.33 16.53 2.49
CA LYS A 266 13.32 17.28 1.73
C LYS A 266 13.89 16.46 0.56
N ILE A 267 14.27 15.20 0.81
CA ILE A 267 14.78 14.31 -0.25
C ILE A 267 13.74 14.14 -1.36
N LEU A 268 12.49 13.83 -1.01
CA LEU A 268 11.42 13.61 -1.98
C LEU A 268 11.11 14.87 -2.80
N GLU A 269 11.05 16.04 -2.16
CA GLU A 269 10.84 17.34 -2.82
C GLU A 269 12.00 17.69 -3.76
N ASP A 270 13.25 17.52 -3.29
CA ASP A 270 14.45 17.77 -4.09
C ASP A 270 14.51 16.83 -5.31
N THR A 271 14.12 15.56 -5.16
CA THR A 271 14.01 14.61 -6.28
C THR A 271 12.94 15.04 -7.29
N ILE A 272 11.73 15.39 -6.82
CA ILE A 272 10.66 15.90 -7.71
C ILE A 272 11.15 17.13 -8.49
N LYS A 273 11.82 18.07 -7.81
CA LYS A 273 12.34 19.28 -8.42
C LYS A 273 13.44 19.00 -9.44
N ALA A 274 14.35 18.07 -9.15
CA ALA A 274 15.45 17.69 -10.04
C ALA A 274 14.96 16.98 -11.30
N GLU A 275 13.93 16.14 -11.18
CA GLU A 275 13.40 15.31 -12.27
C GLU A 275 12.23 15.95 -13.02
N LYS A 276 11.73 17.11 -12.57
CA LYS A 276 10.54 17.79 -13.11
C LYS A 276 10.53 17.95 -14.62
N ASN A 277 11.67 18.26 -15.22
CA ASN A 277 11.77 18.52 -16.66
C ASN A 277 11.82 17.25 -17.51
N SER A 278 12.07 16.08 -16.91
CA SER A 278 12.14 14.78 -17.58
C SER A 278 10.90 13.91 -17.39
N LEU A 279 9.96 14.35 -16.53
CA LEU A 279 8.77 13.58 -16.17
C LEU A 279 7.51 14.16 -16.82
N THR A 280 6.55 13.28 -17.10
CA THR A 280 5.21 13.69 -17.54
C THR A 280 4.41 14.30 -16.39
N ILE A 281 3.31 15.00 -16.72
CA ILE A 281 2.41 15.58 -15.72
C ILE A 281 1.81 14.47 -14.82
N SER A 282 1.43 13.33 -15.40
CA SER A 282 0.89 12.18 -14.67
C SER A 282 1.91 11.60 -13.69
N GLN A 283 3.16 11.43 -14.10
CA GLN A 283 4.23 10.98 -13.19
C GLN A 283 4.48 11.96 -12.04
N LEU A 284 4.42 13.27 -12.31
CA LEU A 284 4.55 14.28 -11.26
C LEU A 284 3.38 14.27 -10.29
N GLN A 285 2.16 13.99 -10.76
CA GLN A 285 0.98 13.82 -9.91
C GLN A 285 1.12 12.59 -9.00
N GLU A 286 1.59 11.46 -9.53
CA GLU A 286 1.85 10.26 -8.71
C GLU A 286 2.94 10.50 -7.66
N MET A 287 4.02 11.19 -8.01
CA MET A 287 5.06 11.53 -7.03
C MET A 287 4.54 12.50 -5.97
N SER A 288 3.67 13.45 -6.35
CA SER A 288 2.99 14.32 -5.38
C SER A 288 2.05 13.54 -4.47
N LEU A 289 1.36 12.51 -4.98
CA LEU A 289 0.53 11.61 -4.17
C LEU A 289 1.38 10.87 -3.14
N GLY A 290 2.51 10.29 -3.54
CA GLY A 290 3.43 9.61 -2.62
C GLY A 290 3.97 10.56 -1.54
N LEU A 291 4.33 11.79 -1.91
CA LEU A 291 4.77 12.81 -0.96
C LEU A 291 3.66 13.16 0.05
N ASN A 292 2.43 13.40 -0.43
CA ASN A 292 1.30 13.73 0.43
C ASN A 292 0.91 12.55 1.32
N SER A 293 0.97 11.32 0.81
CA SER A 293 0.72 10.10 1.60
C SER A 293 1.74 9.96 2.73
N THR A 294 3.01 10.27 2.47
CA THR A 294 4.08 10.30 3.49
C THR A 294 3.78 11.34 4.58
N ARG A 295 3.34 12.54 4.19
CA ARG A 295 2.95 13.60 5.15
C ARG A 295 1.75 13.21 5.97
N PHE A 296 0.75 12.60 5.35
CA PHE A 296 -0.46 12.15 6.04
C PHE A 296 -0.15 11.07 7.08
N GLN A 297 0.71 10.10 6.75
CA GLN A 297 1.19 9.10 7.71
C GLN A 297 1.94 9.74 8.88
N TYR A 298 2.84 10.69 8.60
CA TYR A 298 3.54 11.45 9.65
C TYR A 298 2.56 12.13 10.62
N LEU A 299 1.58 12.87 10.09
CA LEU A 299 0.59 13.59 10.91
C LEU A 299 -0.21 12.61 11.77
N HIS A 300 -0.63 11.47 11.21
CA HIS A 300 -1.32 10.44 11.97
C HIS A 300 -0.48 9.92 13.15
N ILE A 301 0.80 9.62 12.91
CA ILE A 301 1.73 9.15 13.95
C ILE A 301 1.92 10.21 15.05
N VAL A 302 2.05 11.49 14.67
CA VAL A 302 2.11 12.61 15.63
C VAL A 302 0.86 12.65 16.50
N ILE A 303 -0.33 12.50 15.92
CA ILE A 303 -1.60 12.54 16.66
C ILE A 303 -1.69 11.40 17.68
N ILE A 304 -1.21 10.20 17.33
CA ILE A 304 -1.16 9.04 18.23
C ILE A 304 -0.13 9.27 19.34
N LEU A 305 1.10 9.65 18.99
CA LEU A 305 2.22 9.80 19.94
C LEU A 305 1.94 10.83 21.03
N LEU A 306 1.26 11.92 20.65
CA LEU A 306 0.93 13.04 21.55
C LEU A 306 -0.38 12.82 22.33
N LYS A 307 -1.06 11.68 22.18
CA LYS A 307 -2.28 11.40 22.94
C LYS A 307 -1.99 11.39 24.44
N GLY A 308 -2.76 12.18 25.20
CA GLY A 308 -2.60 12.35 26.64
C GLY A 308 -1.38 13.18 27.07
N ASP A 309 -0.72 13.88 26.13
CA ASP A 309 0.35 14.83 26.43
C ASP A 309 -0.19 16.26 26.51
N GLU A 310 -0.65 16.68 27.70
CA GLU A 310 -1.25 18.02 27.90
C GLU A 310 -0.41 19.18 27.33
N PRO A 311 0.94 19.23 27.52
CA PRO A 311 1.75 20.31 26.95
C PRO A 311 1.74 20.36 25.42
N SER A 312 1.44 19.24 24.76
CA SER A 312 1.42 19.13 23.29
C SER A 312 -0.01 19.07 22.71
N ALA A 313 -1.04 19.37 23.50
CA ALA A 313 -2.45 19.30 23.06
C ALA A 313 -2.71 20.16 21.81
N ASN A 314 -2.18 21.39 21.77
CA ASN A 314 -2.31 22.26 20.61
C ASN A 314 -1.61 21.69 19.36
N LEU A 315 -0.41 21.16 19.52
CA LEU A 315 0.34 20.54 18.41
C LEU A 315 -0.42 19.32 17.85
N ARG A 316 -1.01 18.51 18.73
CA ARG A 316 -1.84 17.37 18.35
C ARG A 316 -3.09 17.81 17.57
N LEU A 317 -3.74 18.90 17.99
CA LEU A 317 -4.89 19.46 17.31
C LEU A 317 -4.54 20.03 15.93
N GLU A 318 -3.44 20.77 15.81
CA GLU A 318 -2.97 21.28 14.51
C GLU A 318 -2.61 20.15 13.55
N ALA A 319 -1.95 19.10 14.04
CA ALA A 319 -1.66 17.91 13.22
C ALA A 319 -2.95 17.23 12.72
N ALA A 320 -3.99 17.17 13.55
CA ALA A 320 -5.30 16.64 13.15
C ALA A 320 -5.98 17.49 12.08
N ARG A 321 -5.94 18.82 12.22
CA ARG A 321 -6.47 19.77 11.22
C ARG A 321 -5.75 19.62 9.89
N GLU A 322 -4.42 19.59 9.91
CA GLU A 322 -3.61 19.42 8.71
C GLU A 322 -3.87 18.06 8.04
N ALA A 323 -4.03 17.00 8.82
CA ALA A 323 -4.32 15.67 8.26
C ALA A 323 -5.65 15.64 7.51
N ILE A 324 -6.71 16.23 8.06
CA ILE A 324 -8.02 16.31 7.40
C ILE A 324 -7.96 17.25 6.18
N PHE A 325 -7.22 18.35 6.27
CA PHE A 325 -7.01 19.25 5.14
C PHE A 325 -6.30 18.55 3.97
N LEU A 326 -5.32 17.70 4.25
CA LEU A 326 -4.54 16.96 3.24
C LEU A 326 -5.32 15.79 2.62
N LEU A 327 -6.37 15.31 3.30
CA LEU A 327 -7.11 14.10 2.96
C LEU A 327 -7.57 14.00 1.48
N PRO A 328 -8.06 15.07 0.82
CA PRO A 328 -8.44 14.99 -0.60
C PRO A 328 -7.27 14.76 -1.56
N THR A 329 -6.03 15.01 -1.12
CA THR A 329 -4.81 14.94 -1.95
C THR A 329 -4.07 13.60 -1.83
N VAL A 330 -4.54 12.70 -0.96
CA VAL A 330 -3.93 11.38 -0.72
C VAL A 330 -4.74 10.22 -1.34
N VAL A 331 -5.83 10.51 -2.04
CA VAL A 331 -6.60 9.49 -2.77
C VAL A 331 -6.17 9.46 -4.21
N SER A 332 -5.90 8.26 -4.70
CA SER A 332 -5.79 7.96 -6.12
C SER A 332 -6.74 6.84 -6.49
N ASN A 333 -7.06 6.76 -7.77
CA ASN A 333 -7.54 5.52 -8.38
C ASN A 333 -6.47 4.41 -8.25
N TRP A 334 -6.89 3.16 -8.45
CA TRP A 334 -6.07 1.94 -8.38
C TRP A 334 -4.79 1.95 -9.21
N SER A 335 -4.67 2.88 -10.15
CA SER A 335 -3.56 3.00 -11.08
C SER A 335 -2.36 3.77 -10.53
N SER A 336 -2.24 4.10 -9.24
CA SER A 336 -1.01 4.74 -8.73
C SER A 336 -0.18 3.78 -7.89
N VAL A 337 1.11 3.65 -8.24
CA VAL A 337 2.08 2.84 -7.48
C VAL A 337 2.38 3.38 -6.08
N TYR A 338 2.19 4.68 -5.86
CA TYR A 338 2.47 5.34 -4.58
C TYR A 338 1.21 5.58 -3.76
N ASN A 339 0.11 4.92 -4.11
CA ASN A 339 -1.10 4.97 -3.30
C ASN A 339 -0.80 4.40 -1.91
N GLY A 340 -1.39 4.99 -0.88
CA GLY A 340 -1.31 4.44 0.46
C GLY A 340 -1.97 3.06 0.54
N VAL A 341 -1.62 2.28 1.55
CA VAL A 341 -2.39 1.07 1.87
C VAL A 341 -3.80 1.53 2.24
N ILE A 342 -4.85 0.89 1.71
CA ILE A 342 -6.23 1.37 1.90
C ILE A 342 -6.61 1.65 3.36
N TRP A 343 -6.07 0.86 4.30
CA TRP A 343 -6.38 1.06 5.71
C TRP A 343 -5.94 2.45 6.21
N HIS A 344 -4.88 3.03 5.66
CA HIS A 344 -4.51 4.42 5.97
C HIS A 344 -5.61 5.39 5.55
N LEU A 345 -6.14 5.21 4.35
CA LEU A 345 -7.20 6.04 3.77
C LEU A 345 -8.54 5.86 4.50
N LEU A 346 -8.82 4.66 5.01
CA LEU A 346 -10.05 4.39 5.74
C LEU A 346 -9.98 4.77 7.22
N TYR A 347 -8.89 4.46 7.93
CA TYR A 347 -8.85 4.54 9.39
C TYR A 347 -8.22 5.81 9.93
N TYR A 348 -7.16 6.31 9.30
CA TYR A 348 -6.43 7.45 9.83
C TYR A 348 -7.28 8.72 9.92
N PRO A 349 -8.19 9.02 8.97
CA PRO A 349 -9.05 10.20 9.07
C PRO A 349 -9.92 10.23 10.31
N PHE A 350 -10.37 9.07 10.82
CA PHE A 350 -11.25 9.03 11.99
C PHE A 350 -10.56 9.56 13.25
N ILE A 351 -9.29 9.24 13.46
CA ILE A 351 -8.57 9.74 14.64
C ILE A 351 -8.47 11.26 14.59
N SER A 352 -8.10 11.82 13.44
CA SER A 352 -8.03 13.27 13.24
C SER A 352 -9.40 13.93 13.41
N PHE A 353 -10.45 13.34 12.84
CA PHE A 353 -11.83 13.78 13.00
C PHE A 353 -12.24 13.87 14.47
N PHE A 354 -11.98 12.81 15.25
CA PHE A 354 -12.35 12.79 16.67
C PHE A 354 -11.57 13.80 17.50
N VAL A 355 -10.30 14.06 17.19
CA VAL A 355 -9.51 15.10 17.87
C VAL A 355 -10.11 16.49 17.64
N ILE A 356 -10.47 16.82 16.40
CA ILE A 356 -11.10 18.12 16.07
C ILE A 356 -12.48 18.22 16.72
N PHE A 357 -13.29 17.16 16.62
CA PHE A 357 -14.63 17.11 17.21
C PHE A 357 -14.61 17.23 18.74
N GLU A 358 -13.70 16.51 19.41
CA GLU A 358 -13.51 16.59 20.86
C GLU A 358 -13.16 18.02 21.30
N ASN A 359 -12.28 18.69 20.56
CA ASN A 359 -11.91 20.08 20.82
C ASN A 359 -13.11 21.02 20.66
N LEU A 360 -13.93 20.85 19.61
CA LEU A 360 -15.15 21.63 19.42
C LEU A 360 -16.13 21.45 20.59
N VAL A 361 -16.36 20.23 21.05
CA VAL A 361 -17.31 19.96 22.13
C VAL A 361 -16.84 20.59 23.45
N HIS A 362 -15.58 20.40 23.82
CA HIS A 362 -15.08 20.78 25.15
C HIS A 362 -14.66 22.25 25.24
N ASN A 363 -14.15 22.85 24.15
CA ASN A 363 -13.53 24.17 24.18
C ASN A 363 -14.29 25.25 23.38
N HIS A 364 -15.54 24.99 22.94
CA HIS A 364 -16.34 25.92 22.12
C HIS A 364 -16.41 27.36 22.67
N ALA A 365 -16.52 27.53 24.00
CA ALA A 365 -16.63 28.85 24.63
C ALA A 365 -15.32 29.67 24.60
N SER A 366 -14.19 29.01 24.34
CA SER A 366 -12.85 29.62 24.31
C SER A 366 -12.35 29.95 22.90
N HIS A 367 -13.07 29.50 21.86
CA HIS A 367 -12.67 29.66 20.47
C HIS A 367 -13.39 30.82 19.77
N SER A 368 -12.70 31.44 18.81
CA SER A 368 -13.32 32.42 17.94
C SER A 368 -14.34 31.76 17.01
N ALA A 369 -15.36 32.49 16.58
CA ALA A 369 -16.33 32.01 15.59
C ALA A 369 -15.64 31.51 14.30
N VAL A 370 -14.56 32.19 13.88
CA VAL A 370 -13.76 31.81 12.70
C VAL A 370 -13.12 30.44 12.87
N THR A 371 -12.54 30.15 14.05
CA THR A 371 -11.93 28.85 14.34
C THR A 371 -12.96 27.72 14.35
N ILE A 372 -14.14 27.99 14.91
CA ILE A 372 -15.24 27.03 14.93
C ILE A 372 -15.71 26.71 13.51
N ASP A 373 -15.90 27.74 12.68
CA ASP A 373 -16.31 27.57 11.27
C ASP A 373 -15.28 26.78 10.47
N GLN A 374 -13.98 27.03 10.68
CA GLN A 374 -12.89 26.28 10.05
C GLN A 374 -12.90 24.80 10.45
N ASP A 375 -13.04 24.50 11.73
CA ASP A 375 -13.09 23.11 12.22
C ASP A 375 -14.32 22.37 11.68
N LEU A 376 -15.49 23.02 11.63
CA LEU A 376 -16.70 22.45 11.04
C LEU A 376 -16.54 22.17 9.53
N GLN A 377 -15.84 23.04 8.79
CA GLN A 377 -15.51 22.80 7.39
C GLN A 377 -14.61 21.59 7.21
N LEU A 378 -13.58 21.43 8.05
CA LEU A 378 -12.70 20.26 8.04
C LEU A 378 -13.48 18.96 8.32
N LEU A 379 -14.35 18.94 9.33
CA LEU A 379 -15.19 17.78 9.61
C LEU A 379 -16.10 17.44 8.41
N SER A 380 -16.63 18.46 7.71
CA SER A 380 -17.41 18.29 6.48
C SER A 380 -16.58 17.71 5.32
N THR A 381 -15.30 18.11 5.19
CA THR A 381 -14.37 17.53 4.22
C THR A 381 -14.20 16.03 4.44
N ALA A 382 -14.05 15.58 5.69
CA ALA A 382 -13.96 14.15 6.00
C ALA A 382 -15.24 13.39 5.63
N VAL A 383 -16.43 13.95 5.91
CA VAL A 383 -17.71 13.33 5.52
C VAL A 383 -17.84 13.23 3.99
N SER A 384 -17.49 14.30 3.28
CA SER A 384 -17.53 14.35 1.82
C SER A 384 -16.58 13.33 1.19
N TYR A 385 -15.38 13.19 1.78
CA TYR A 385 -14.41 12.16 1.41
C TYR A 385 -15.00 10.76 1.49
N PHE A 386 -15.54 10.36 2.65
CA PHE A 386 -16.10 9.01 2.82
C PHE A 386 -17.33 8.77 1.94
N SER A 387 -18.11 9.81 1.67
CA SER A 387 -19.26 9.73 0.77
C SER A 387 -18.84 9.53 -0.70
N GLY A 388 -17.65 10.01 -1.08
CA GLY A 388 -17.06 9.84 -2.40
C GLY A 388 -16.31 8.51 -2.59
N LEU A 389 -15.91 7.83 -1.51
CA LEU A 389 -15.16 6.57 -1.56
C LEU A 389 -15.77 5.50 -2.48
N PRO A 390 -17.11 5.28 -2.53
CA PRO A 390 -17.68 4.33 -3.46
C PRO A 390 -17.34 4.60 -4.93
N GLN A 391 -17.09 5.85 -5.34
CA GLN A 391 -16.70 6.18 -6.72
C GLN A 391 -15.24 5.81 -7.02
N TYR A 392 -14.41 5.68 -5.99
CA TYR A 392 -13.01 5.24 -6.11
C TYR A 392 -12.87 3.71 -6.01
N PHE A 393 -13.84 3.03 -5.38
CA PHE A 393 -13.80 1.59 -5.10
C PHE A 393 -14.88 0.75 -5.80
N SER A 394 -15.91 1.37 -6.37
CA SER A 394 -16.92 0.67 -7.17
C SER A 394 -16.65 0.96 -8.63
N ASN A 395 -15.98 0.01 -9.31
CA ASN A 395 -16.10 -0.28 -10.74
C ASN A 395 -15.56 -1.67 -11.02
#